data_AF-A0A6B3HST1-F1
#
_entry.id   AF-A0A6B3HST1-F1
#
_cell.length_a   1.000
_cell.length_b   1.000
_cell.length_c   1.000
_cell.angle_alpha   90.00
_cell.angle_beta   90.00
_cell.angle_gamma   90.00
#
_symmetry.space_group_name_H-M   'P 1'
#
loop_
_entity.id
_entity.type
_entity.pdbx_description
1 polymer ?
#
loop_
_entity_poly.entity_id
_entity_poly.type
_entity_poly.pdbx_seq_one_letter_code
_entity_poly.pdbx_strand_id
1 'polypeptide(L)'
;MSETPAESPAELVARLRATFRTGRTKDLAWRTGQLERLRALLTEHGDDLAEALRADLGKSRKEAYRTEIDFTVREIDHTLEHLADWLRPEPAPVPPHLAPTGATAHTVLDPLGVVLVIAPW
;
A
#
# COMPACT_ATOMS: atom_id res chain seq x y z
N MET A 1 -32.38 -5.50 -1.57
CA MET A 1 -31.14 -4.70 -1.62
C MET A 1 -30.78 -4.61 -3.09
N SER A 2 -30.88 -3.42 -3.69
CA SER A 2 -30.65 -3.25 -5.13
C SER A 2 -29.17 -3.49 -5.43
N GLU A 3 -28.85 -4.51 -6.22
CA GLU A 3 -27.51 -4.70 -6.78
C GLU A 3 -27.19 -3.51 -7.67
N THR A 4 -26.23 -2.68 -7.27
CA THR A 4 -25.57 -1.77 -8.19
C THR A 4 -24.87 -2.64 -9.24
N PRO A 5 -25.09 -2.42 -10.56
CA PRO A 5 -24.36 -3.19 -11.55
C PRO A 5 -22.86 -2.99 -11.33
N ALA A 6 -22.15 -4.11 -11.18
CA ALA A 6 -20.72 -4.09 -10.93
C ALA A 6 -20.02 -3.35 -12.08
N GLU A 7 -19.22 -2.34 -11.74
CA GLU A 7 -18.33 -1.63 -12.67
C GLU A 7 -17.49 -2.65 -13.46
N SER A 8 -17.37 -2.49 -14.78
CA SER A 8 -16.53 -3.39 -15.58
C SER A 8 -15.04 -3.23 -15.20
N PRO A 9 -14.19 -4.25 -15.40
CA PRO A 9 -12.77 -4.14 -15.09
C PRO A 9 -12.07 -2.95 -15.78
N ALA A 10 -12.50 -2.63 -17.02
CA ALA A 10 -11.97 -1.50 -17.76
C ALA A 10 -12.34 -0.16 -17.12
N GLU A 11 -13.59 0.00 -16.69
CA GLU A 11 -14.08 1.21 -16.02
C GLU A 11 -13.40 1.40 -14.65
N LEU A 12 -13.26 0.31 -13.87
CA LEU A 12 -12.55 0.32 -12.59
C LEU A 12 -11.12 0.80 -12.74
N VAL A 13 -10.37 0.21 -13.68
CA VAL A 13 -8.97 0.61 -13.95
C VAL A 13 -8.89 2.05 -14.45
N ALA A 14 -9.83 2.49 -15.30
CA ALA A 14 -9.88 3.87 -15.76
C ALA A 14 -10.07 4.86 -14.60
N ARG A 15 -10.98 4.55 -13.67
CA ARG A 15 -11.24 5.36 -12.47
C ARG A 15 -10.06 5.39 -11.50
N LEU A 16 -9.39 4.25 -11.27
CA LEU A 16 -8.18 4.20 -10.44
C LEU A 16 -7.04 5.04 -11.06
N ARG A 17 -6.85 4.94 -12.38
CA ARG A 17 -5.86 5.76 -13.11
C ARG A 17 -6.21 7.26 -13.04
N ALA A 18 -7.48 7.62 -13.20
CA ALA A 18 -7.94 9.00 -13.05
C ALA A 18 -7.65 9.52 -11.62
N THR A 19 -7.92 8.71 -10.60
CA THR A 19 -7.61 9.06 -9.20
C THR A 19 -6.12 9.26 -8.98
N PHE A 20 -5.27 8.36 -9.48
CA PHE A 20 -3.81 8.47 -9.37
C PHE A 20 -3.28 9.77 -10.02
N ARG A 21 -3.81 10.12 -11.20
CA ARG A 21 -3.42 11.36 -11.92
C ARG A 21 -3.74 12.65 -11.15
N THR A 22 -4.63 12.61 -10.16
CA THR A 22 -4.86 13.78 -9.30
C THR A 22 -3.70 14.06 -8.33
N GLY A 23 -2.75 13.12 -8.20
CA GLY A 23 -1.64 13.22 -7.24
C GLY A 23 -2.03 12.89 -5.80
N ARG A 24 -3.32 12.62 -5.52
CA ARG A 24 -3.82 12.31 -4.17
C ARG A 24 -3.01 11.23 -3.45
N THR A 25 -2.56 10.20 -4.18
CA THR A 25 -1.84 9.06 -3.59
C THR A 25 -0.35 9.34 -3.33
N LYS A 26 0.17 10.50 -3.77
CA LYS A 26 1.58 10.86 -3.55
C LYS A 26 1.84 11.33 -2.12
N ASP A 27 0.84 11.97 -1.51
CA ASP A 27 0.92 12.52 -0.15
C ASP A 27 1.18 11.45 0.91
N LEU A 28 2.12 11.72 1.83
CA LEU A 28 2.50 10.78 2.88
C LEU A 28 1.34 10.52 3.84
N ALA A 29 0.61 11.56 4.27
CA ALA A 29 -0.49 11.40 5.20
C ALA A 29 -1.62 10.56 4.60
N TRP A 30 -1.89 10.71 3.29
CA TRP A 30 -2.82 9.84 2.59
C TRP A 30 -2.40 8.36 2.66
N ARG A 31 -1.12 8.06 2.43
CA ARG A 31 -0.57 6.69 2.47
C ARG A 31 -0.65 6.10 3.87
N THR A 32 -0.19 6.83 4.87
CA THR A 32 -0.27 6.45 6.30
C THR A 32 -1.71 6.17 6.71
N GLY A 33 -2.64 7.05 6.33
CA GLY A 33 -4.06 6.85 6.61
C GLY A 33 -4.66 5.62 5.90
N GLN A 34 -4.17 5.20 4.72
CA GLN A 34 -4.62 3.94 4.11
C GLN A 34 -4.13 2.74 4.93
N LEU A 35 -2.86 2.76 5.34
CA LEU A 35 -2.22 1.70 6.11
C LEU A 35 -2.90 1.52 7.47
N GLU A 36 -3.22 2.61 8.16
CA GLU A 36 -3.97 2.57 9.43
C GLU A 36 -5.37 1.96 9.26
N ARG A 37 -6.08 2.26 8.17
CA ARG A 37 -7.37 1.64 7.89
C ARG A 37 -7.26 0.17 7.50
N LEU A 38 -6.21 -0.22 6.79
CA LEU A 38 -5.94 -1.63 6.49
C LEU A 38 -5.63 -2.41 7.78
N ARG A 39 -4.83 -1.81 8.66
CA ARG A 39 -4.55 -2.35 10.00
C ARG A 39 -5.83 -2.51 10.80
N ALA A 40 -6.68 -1.47 10.85
CA ALA A 40 -7.97 -1.52 11.53
C ALA A 40 -8.85 -2.66 11.01
N LEU A 41 -8.98 -2.81 9.69
CA LEU A 41 -9.69 -3.92 9.07
C LEU A 41 -9.20 -5.28 9.58
N LEU A 42 -7.87 -5.50 9.61
CA LEU A 42 -7.30 -6.77 10.06
C LEU A 42 -7.52 -7.01 11.55
N THR A 43 -7.41 -5.98 12.39
CA THR A 43 -7.53 -6.11 13.84
C THR A 43 -8.98 -6.20 14.32
N GLU A 44 -9.90 -5.49 13.65
CA GLU A 44 -11.32 -5.45 14.02
C GLU A 44 -12.09 -6.66 13.47
N HIS A 45 -11.68 -7.18 12.30
CA HIS A 45 -12.32 -8.33 11.64
C HIS A 45 -11.47 -9.59 11.61
N GLY A 46 -10.43 -9.69 12.46
CA GLY A 46 -9.52 -10.85 12.47
C GLY A 46 -10.25 -12.18 12.69
N ASP A 47 -11.29 -12.19 13.52
CA ASP A 47 -12.12 -13.37 13.80
C ASP A 47 -12.88 -13.83 12.55
N ASP A 48 -13.49 -12.89 11.84
CA ASP A 48 -14.24 -13.14 10.61
C ASP A 48 -13.31 -13.68 9.51
N LEU A 49 -12.11 -13.09 9.39
CA LEU A 49 -11.08 -13.52 8.44
C LEU A 49 -10.55 -14.92 8.77
N ALA A 50 -10.30 -15.21 10.05
CA ALA A 50 -9.84 -16.53 10.48
C ALA A 50 -10.90 -17.62 10.23
N GLU A 51 -12.18 -17.27 10.40
CA GLU A 51 -13.29 -18.17 10.11
C GLU A 51 -13.44 -18.45 8.61
N ALA A 52 -13.28 -17.43 7.76
CA ALA A 52 -13.23 -17.60 6.31
C ALA A 52 -12.07 -18.51 5.88
N LEU A 53 -10.86 -18.26 6.40
CA LEU A 53 -9.68 -19.10 6.15
C LEU A 53 -9.87 -20.55 6.63
N ARG A 54 -10.63 -20.76 7.71
CA ARG A 54 -10.99 -22.09 8.18
C ARG A 54 -11.96 -22.77 7.22
N ALA A 55 -12.96 -22.05 6.72
CA ALA A 55 -13.94 -22.57 5.78
C ALA A 55 -13.32 -22.95 4.43
N ASP A 56 -12.42 -22.11 3.91
CA ASP A 56 -11.83 -22.29 2.58
C ASP A 56 -10.63 -23.24 2.60
N LEU A 57 -9.75 -23.10 3.61
CA LEU A 57 -8.44 -23.75 3.64
C LEU A 57 -8.26 -24.71 4.84
N GLY A 58 -9.23 -24.80 5.74
CA GLY A 58 -9.12 -25.63 6.94
C GLY A 58 -8.13 -25.12 7.99
N LYS A 59 -7.61 -23.89 7.84
CA LYS A 59 -6.64 -23.32 8.79
C LYS A 59 -7.25 -23.20 10.18
N SER A 60 -6.49 -23.64 11.19
CA SER A 60 -6.87 -23.36 12.57
C SER A 60 -6.83 -21.86 12.82
N ARG A 61 -7.65 -21.34 13.74
CA ARG A 61 -7.61 -19.92 14.12
C ARG A 61 -6.20 -19.44 14.45
N LYS A 62 -5.44 -20.22 15.23
CA LYS A 62 -4.07 -19.87 15.62
C LYS A 62 -3.14 -19.74 14.41
N GLU A 63 -3.29 -20.64 13.44
CA GLU A 63 -2.51 -20.62 12.20
C GLU A 63 -2.88 -19.42 11.32
N ALA A 64 -4.18 -19.15 11.14
CA ALA A 64 -4.68 -18.00 10.40
C ALA A 64 -4.13 -16.68 10.96
N TYR A 65 -4.19 -16.50 12.28
CA TYR A 65 -3.59 -15.31 12.93
C TYR A 65 -2.08 -15.23 12.72
N ARG A 66 -1.36 -16.32 12.98
CA ARG A 66 0.10 -16.30 12.93
C ARG A 66 0.66 -16.04 11.53
N THR A 67 0.01 -16.60 10.50
CA THR A 67 0.55 -16.65 9.12
C THR A 67 -0.03 -15.59 8.21
N GLU A 68 -1.27 -15.15 8.44
CA GLU A 68 -1.95 -14.17 7.60
C GLU A 68 -2.14 -12.86 8.35
N ILE A 69 -2.92 -12.87 9.45
CA ILE A 69 -3.41 -11.62 10.06
C ILE A 69 -2.31 -10.87 10.84
N ASP A 70 -1.75 -11.47 11.89
CA ASP A 70 -0.73 -10.84 12.73
C ASP A 70 0.57 -10.61 11.94
N PHE A 71 0.85 -11.47 10.96
CA PHE A 71 1.97 -11.27 10.05
C PHE A 71 1.79 -9.99 9.25
N THR A 72 0.66 -9.81 8.56
CA THR A 72 0.39 -8.60 7.79
C THR A 72 0.27 -7.35 8.67
N VAL A 73 -0.31 -7.45 9.87
CA VAL A 73 -0.33 -6.32 10.83
C VAL A 73 1.08 -5.85 11.17
N ARG A 74 2.02 -6.78 11.42
CA ARG A 74 3.42 -6.41 11.68
C ARG A 74 4.10 -5.75 10.49
N GLU A 75 3.83 -6.20 9.26
CA GLU A 75 4.36 -5.56 8.05
C GLU A 75 3.80 -4.14 7.86
N ILE A 76 2.52 -3.94 8.20
CA ILE A 76 1.91 -2.59 8.19
C ILE A 76 2.56 -1.70 9.25
N ASP A 77 2.72 -2.19 10.48
CA ASP A 77 3.36 -1.44 11.56
C ASP A 77 4.81 -1.08 11.20
N HIS A 78 5.58 -2.03 10.66
CA HIS A 78 6.92 -1.76 10.15
C HIS A 78 6.92 -0.71 9.04
N THR A 79 5.98 -0.80 8.09
CA THR A 79 5.85 0.20 7.03
C THR A 79 5.52 1.58 7.59
N LEU A 80 4.57 1.68 8.53
CA LEU A 80 4.18 2.94 9.16
C LEU A 80 5.36 3.62 9.88
N GLU A 81 6.19 2.83 10.57
CA GLU A 81 7.38 3.31 11.27
C GLU A 81 8.45 3.88 10.32
N HIS A 82 8.60 3.32 9.12
CA HIS A 82 9.75 3.61 8.25
C HIS A 82 9.40 4.37 6.96
N LEU A 83 8.12 4.47 6.56
CA LEU A 83 7.71 5.01 5.27
C LEU A 83 8.18 6.46 5.04
N ALA A 84 8.16 7.29 6.09
CA ALA A 84 8.61 8.67 5.99
C ALA A 84 10.10 8.76 5.65
N ASP A 85 10.92 7.90 6.26
CA ASP A 85 12.36 7.82 6.00
C ASP A 85 12.63 7.24 4.60
N TRP A 86 11.90 6.21 4.19
CA TRP A 86 12.04 5.61 2.86
C TRP A 86 11.74 6.59 1.72
N LEU A 87 10.83 7.54 1.93
CA LEU A 87 10.44 8.53 0.91
C LEU A 87 11.27 9.81 0.95
N ARG A 88 12.21 9.95 1.89
CA ARG A 88 13.06 11.12 1.99
C ARG A 88 13.96 11.24 0.73
N PRO A 89 14.05 12.42 0.09
CA PRO A 89 14.99 12.63 -1.01
C PRO A 89 16.44 12.39 -0.57
N GLU A 90 17.14 11.54 -1.29
CA GLU A 90 18.53 11.17 -0.97
C GLU A 90 19.51 11.96 -1.85
N PRO A 91 20.55 12.61 -1.29
CA PRO A 91 21.54 13.35 -2.07
C PRO A 91 22.18 12.50 -3.18
N ALA A 92 22.38 13.12 -4.34
CA ALA A 92 23.01 12.50 -5.50
C ALA A 92 24.26 13.29 -5.95
N PRO A 93 25.25 12.64 -6.58
CA PRO A 93 26.43 13.33 -7.10
C PRO A 93 26.06 14.41 -8.13
N VAL A 94 26.70 15.57 -8.03
CA VAL A 94 26.57 16.66 -8.99
C VAL A 94 27.74 16.57 -9.99
N PRO A 95 27.49 16.62 -11.32
CA PRO A 95 28.55 16.65 -12.31
C PRO A 95 29.56 17.78 -12.03
N PRO A 96 30.89 17.53 -12.11
CA PRO A 96 31.90 18.51 -11.70
C PRO A 96 31.82 19.87 -12.39
N HIS A 97 31.37 19.91 -13.64
CA HIS A 97 31.20 21.15 -14.39
C HIS A 97 30.00 22.01 -13.92
N LEU A 98 29.07 21.42 -13.17
CA LEU A 98 27.94 22.12 -12.53
C LEU A 98 28.24 22.51 -11.07
N ALA A 99 29.31 21.99 -10.47
CA ALA A 99 29.66 22.32 -9.09
C ALA A 99 29.87 23.83 -8.83
N PRO A 100 30.50 24.62 -9.74
CA PRO A 100 30.68 26.06 -9.53
C PRO A 100 29.37 26.86 -9.55
N THR A 101 28.27 26.29 -10.05
CA THR A 101 26.97 26.99 -10.11
C THR A 101 26.18 26.86 -8.81
N GLY A 102 26.67 26.09 -7.83
CA GLY A 102 25.93 25.79 -6.60
C GLY A 102 24.76 24.84 -6.79
N ALA A 103 24.76 24.02 -7.86
CA ALA A 103 23.71 23.04 -8.11
C ALA A 103 23.68 21.95 -7.03
N THR A 104 22.47 21.48 -6.68
CA THR A 104 22.25 20.28 -5.85
C THR A 104 21.51 19.22 -6.66
N ALA A 105 21.69 17.96 -6.28
CA ALA A 105 21.00 16.83 -6.91
C ALA A 105 20.50 15.87 -5.82
N HIS A 106 19.31 15.31 -6.06
CA HIS A 106 18.68 14.34 -5.17
C HIS A 106 17.96 13.26 -5.98
N THR A 107 17.94 12.04 -5.45
CA THR A 107 17.07 10.96 -5.90
C THR A 107 15.75 11.04 -5.15
N VAL A 108 14.64 10.95 -5.87
CA VAL A 108 13.28 10.97 -5.32
C VAL A 108 12.55 9.72 -5.80
N LEU A 109 11.84 9.05 -4.88
CA LEU A 109 11.00 7.91 -5.22
C LEU A 109 9.59 8.39 -5.59
N ASP A 110 9.21 8.24 -6.86
CA ASP A 110 7.87 8.55 -7.35
C ASP A 110 7.08 7.24 -7.60
N PRO A 111 5.80 7.14 -7.19
CA PRO A 111 5.01 5.93 -7.41
C PRO A 111 4.78 5.66 -8.90
N LEU A 112 4.82 4.38 -9.29
CA LEU A 112 4.65 3.94 -10.68
C LEU A 112 3.24 4.17 -11.25
N GLY A 113 2.20 4.14 -10.40
CA GLY A 113 0.81 4.29 -10.82
C GLY A 113 -0.12 3.23 -10.25
N VAL A 114 -1.03 2.72 -11.10
CA VAL A 114 -1.96 1.66 -10.73
C VAL A 114 -1.28 0.32 -10.92
N VAL A 115 -1.25 -0.48 -9.84
CA VAL A 115 -0.60 -1.79 -9.79
C VAL A 115 -1.64 -2.89 -9.68
N LEU A 116 -1.41 -4.01 -10.36
CA LEU A 116 -2.21 -5.23 -10.27
C LEU A 116 -1.50 -6.23 -9.35
N VAL A 117 -2.18 -6.69 -8.30
CA VAL A 117 -1.71 -7.77 -7.42
C VAL A 117 -2.61 -8.97 -7.65
N ILE A 118 -2.05 -10.09 -8.11
CA ILE A 118 -2.74 -11.37 -8.27
C ILE A 118 -2.19 -12.31 -7.20
N ALA A 119 -3.03 -12.68 -6.23
CA ALA A 119 -2.69 -13.63 -5.18
C ALA A 119 -3.12 -15.06 -5.57
N PRO A 120 -2.43 -16.10 -5.07
CA PRO A 120 -2.94 -17.47 -5.13
C PRO A 120 -4.16 -17.65 -4.21
N TRP A 121 -4.66 -18.89 -4.15
CA TRP A 121 -5.70 -19.30 -3.21
C TRP A 121 -5.24 -19.17 -1.75
#